data_AF-A0A4U2ZXR1-F1
#
_entry.id   AF-A0A4U2ZXR1-F1
#
_cell.length_a   1.000
_cell.length_b   1.000
_cell.length_c   1.000
_cell.angle_alpha   90.00
_cell.angle_beta   90.00
_cell.angle_gamma   90.00
#
_symmetry.space_group_name_H-M   'P 1'
#
loop_
_entity.id
_entity.type
_entity.pdbx_description
1 polymer ?
#
loop_
_entity_poly.entity_id
_entity_poly.type
_entity_poly.pdbx_seq_one_letter_code
_entity_poly.pdbx_strand_id
1 'polypeptide(L)'
;TGSNLDLIGSVKPNNVLTMLAAGVKEMGLTKYLIQQVMLSHEKRMEELREFIPNAKSEDWDTVVAGQRVQVIKDTDAGGKGTLQFGTEVVSANDGSIAALLGASPGASTAVHVMLEVLEKCFPERILEWEPKIKEMVPSYGVSLTENPRLFQELHASTGRTLGLNEKEAVHN
;
A
#
# COMPACT_ATOMS: atom_id res chain seq x y z
N THR A 1 -17.60 -0.64 -16.84
CA THR A 1 -16.44 -1.29 -17.49
C THR A 1 -15.57 -0.20 -18.06
N GLY A 2 -14.25 -0.24 -17.83
CA GLY A 2 -13.31 0.73 -18.41
C GLY A 2 -13.00 0.38 -19.87
N SER A 3 -12.68 1.38 -20.68
CA SER A 3 -12.23 1.24 -22.06
C SER A 3 -10.70 1.32 -22.13
N ASN A 4 -10.08 0.65 -23.10
CA ASN A 4 -8.64 0.81 -23.38
C ASN A 4 -8.27 2.26 -23.76
N LEU A 5 -9.25 3.06 -24.20
CA LEU A 5 -9.09 4.48 -24.49
C LEU A 5 -9.05 5.35 -23.23
N ASP A 6 -9.47 4.85 -22.07
CA ASP A 6 -9.52 5.62 -20.82
C ASP A 6 -8.11 6.07 -20.40
N LEU A 7 -7.09 5.26 -20.69
CA LEU A 7 -5.69 5.64 -20.48
C LEU A 7 -5.33 6.90 -21.28
N ILE A 8 -5.69 6.94 -22.56
CA ILE A 8 -5.42 8.10 -23.43
C ILE A 8 -6.22 9.31 -22.93
N GLY A 9 -7.50 9.10 -22.56
CA GLY A 9 -8.34 10.16 -21.99
C GLY A 9 -7.85 10.70 -20.63
N SER A 10 -7.08 9.91 -19.88
CA SER A 10 -6.49 10.33 -18.60
C SER A 10 -5.27 11.26 -18.78
N VAL A 11 -4.65 11.27 -19.96
CA VAL A 11 -3.50 12.13 -20.26
C VAL A 11 -3.99 13.55 -20.49
N LYS A 12 -3.52 14.48 -19.67
CA LYS A 12 -3.84 15.90 -19.72
C LYS A 12 -2.56 16.73 -19.81
N PRO A 13 -2.60 17.95 -20.38
CA PRO A 13 -1.42 18.81 -20.47
C PRO A 13 -0.74 19.06 -19.11
N ASN A 14 -1.49 19.05 -18.01
CA ASN A 14 -0.98 19.27 -16.67
C ASN A 14 -0.38 18.02 -15.99
N ASN A 15 -0.59 16.80 -16.51
CA ASN A 15 -0.05 15.57 -15.94
C ASN A 15 0.90 14.79 -16.88
N VAL A 16 0.96 15.15 -18.16
CA VAL A 16 1.76 14.44 -19.18
C VAL A 16 3.23 14.34 -18.82
N LEU A 17 3.82 15.42 -18.27
CA LEU A 17 5.23 15.42 -17.87
C LEU A 17 5.48 14.44 -16.72
N THR A 18 4.59 14.41 -15.73
CA THR A 18 4.65 13.50 -14.59
C THR A 18 4.46 12.04 -15.03
N MET A 19 3.54 11.78 -15.97
CA MET A 19 3.33 10.44 -16.53
C MET A 19 4.55 9.93 -17.33
N LEU A 20 5.15 10.79 -18.17
CA LEU A 20 6.35 10.44 -18.93
C LEU A 20 7.54 10.20 -18.00
N ALA A 21 7.72 11.04 -16.99
CA ALA A 21 8.77 10.87 -15.99
C ALA A 21 8.63 9.52 -15.25
N ALA A 22 7.41 9.13 -14.89
CA ALA A 22 7.15 7.82 -14.30
C ALA A 22 7.51 6.67 -15.25
N GLY A 23 7.09 6.75 -16.52
CA GLY A 23 7.41 5.73 -17.53
C GLY A 23 8.92 5.52 -17.72
N VAL A 24 9.71 6.60 -17.69
CA VAL A 24 11.18 6.53 -17.81
C VAL A 24 11.83 5.99 -16.53
N LYS A 25 11.38 6.42 -15.36
CA LYS A 25 11.92 5.94 -14.08
C LYS A 25 11.66 4.46 -13.86
N GLU A 26 10.50 4.02 -14.30
CA GLU A 26 9.98 2.68 -14.01
C GLU A 26 10.07 1.78 -15.24
N MET A 27 11.05 2.03 -16.12
CA MET A 27 11.23 1.22 -17.33
C MET A 27 11.46 -0.26 -17.01
N GLY A 28 12.15 -0.57 -15.91
CA GLY A 28 12.35 -1.96 -15.47
C GLY A 28 11.03 -2.64 -15.13
N LEU A 29 10.21 -2.00 -14.30
CA LEU A 29 8.88 -2.49 -13.94
C LEU A 29 7.95 -2.56 -15.16
N THR A 30 7.93 -1.52 -15.99
CA THR A 30 7.12 -1.45 -17.21
C THR A 30 7.47 -2.60 -18.16
N LYS A 31 8.77 -2.83 -18.38
CA LYS A 31 9.25 -3.94 -19.21
C LYS A 31 8.81 -5.28 -18.64
N TYR A 32 8.97 -5.49 -17.33
CA TYR A 32 8.55 -6.71 -16.65
C TYR A 32 7.05 -6.96 -16.84
N LEU A 33 6.20 -5.95 -16.60
CA LEU A 33 4.75 -6.07 -16.75
C LEU A 33 4.33 -6.39 -18.19
N ILE A 34 4.97 -5.77 -19.19
CA ILE A 34 4.74 -6.10 -20.61
C ILE A 34 5.10 -7.57 -20.88
N GLN A 35 6.26 -8.03 -20.40
CA GLN A 35 6.69 -9.42 -20.56
C GLN A 35 5.68 -10.39 -19.95
N GLN A 36 5.18 -10.09 -18.76
CA GLN A 36 4.18 -10.91 -18.04
C GLN A 36 2.84 -10.98 -18.80
N VAL A 37 2.36 -9.86 -19.32
CA VAL A 37 1.13 -9.82 -20.13
C VAL A 37 1.28 -10.64 -21.42
N MET A 38 2.49 -10.64 -22.01
CA MET A 38 2.80 -11.39 -23.24
C MET A 38 3.06 -12.89 -23.03
N LEU A 39 3.09 -13.40 -21.79
CA LEU A 39 3.31 -14.83 -21.54
C LEU A 39 2.19 -15.68 -22.14
N SER A 40 2.57 -16.83 -22.71
CA SER A 40 1.62 -17.88 -23.10
C SER A 40 1.06 -18.57 -21.85
N HIS A 41 -0.07 -19.28 -22.01
CA HIS A 41 -0.66 -20.08 -20.93
C HIS A 41 0.34 -21.09 -20.36
N GLU A 42 1.09 -21.79 -21.21
CA GLU A 42 2.12 -22.76 -20.76
C GLU A 42 3.18 -22.11 -19.88
N LYS A 43 3.71 -20.95 -20.26
CA LYS A 43 4.72 -20.22 -19.46
C LYS A 43 4.15 -19.74 -18.12
N ARG A 44 2.89 -19.28 -18.11
CA ARG A 44 2.19 -18.93 -16.86
C ARG A 44 2.04 -20.16 -15.95
N MET A 45 1.75 -21.34 -16.54
CA MET A 45 1.68 -22.60 -15.80
C MET A 45 3.05 -23.07 -15.30
N GLU A 46 4.13 -22.83 -16.03
CA GLU A 46 5.50 -23.09 -15.56
C GLU A 46 5.83 -22.24 -14.33
N GLU A 47 5.59 -20.92 -14.38
CA GLU A 47 5.78 -20.03 -13.24
C GLU A 47 4.89 -20.44 -12.04
N LEU A 48 3.63 -20.82 -12.29
CA LEU A 48 2.73 -21.30 -11.23
C LEU A 48 3.27 -22.55 -10.52
N ARG A 49 3.92 -23.45 -11.26
CA ARG A 49 4.49 -24.69 -10.69
C ARG A 49 5.68 -24.44 -9.77
N GLU A 50 6.31 -23.27 -9.81
CA GLU A 50 7.29 -22.88 -8.80
C GLU A 50 6.65 -22.76 -7.41
N PHE A 51 5.36 -22.39 -7.34
CA PHE A 51 4.59 -22.26 -6.09
C PHE A 51 3.70 -23.48 -5.81
N ILE A 52 3.14 -24.10 -6.84
CA ILE A 52 2.25 -25.27 -6.75
C ILE A 52 2.77 -26.36 -7.71
N PRO A 53 3.78 -27.17 -7.32
CA PRO A 53 4.49 -28.07 -8.23
C PRO A 53 3.61 -29.07 -8.99
N ASN A 54 2.51 -29.50 -8.38
CA ASN A 54 1.59 -30.49 -8.95
C ASN A 54 0.44 -29.87 -9.75
N ALA A 55 0.48 -28.57 -10.07
CA ALA A 55 -0.55 -27.90 -10.84
C ALA A 55 -0.66 -28.48 -12.26
N LYS A 56 -1.83 -29.03 -12.61
CA LYS A 56 -2.12 -29.54 -13.95
C LYS A 56 -2.72 -28.45 -14.81
N SER A 57 -2.27 -28.30 -16.06
CA SER A 57 -2.74 -27.22 -16.94
C SER A 57 -4.25 -27.27 -17.20
N GLU A 58 -4.86 -28.46 -17.16
CA GLU A 58 -6.30 -28.67 -17.37
C GLU A 58 -7.20 -28.13 -16.26
N ASP A 59 -6.64 -27.93 -15.05
CA ASP A 59 -7.39 -27.43 -13.89
C ASP A 59 -7.33 -25.90 -13.77
N TRP A 60 -6.61 -25.21 -14.68
CA TRP A 60 -6.28 -23.79 -14.54
C TRP A 60 -6.59 -22.97 -15.79
N ASP A 61 -7.49 -22.02 -15.61
CA ASP A 61 -7.89 -21.05 -16.65
C ASP A 61 -7.41 -19.64 -16.32
N THR A 62 -7.09 -18.88 -17.37
CA THR A 62 -6.78 -17.45 -17.23
C THR A 62 -8.06 -16.64 -17.14
N VAL A 63 -8.20 -15.86 -16.06
CA VAL A 63 -9.31 -14.92 -15.88
C VAL A 63 -8.81 -13.47 -15.98
N VAL A 64 -9.59 -12.60 -16.62
CA VAL A 64 -9.28 -11.17 -16.70
C VAL A 64 -9.70 -10.50 -15.40
N ALA A 65 -8.72 -10.18 -14.55
CA ALA A 65 -8.94 -9.57 -13.23
C ALA A 65 -9.22 -8.04 -13.25
N GLY A 66 -9.44 -7.47 -14.43
CA GLY A 66 -9.63 -6.02 -14.63
C GLY A 66 -8.32 -5.25 -14.77
N GLN A 67 -8.43 -3.93 -14.90
CA GLN A 67 -7.29 -3.01 -15.04
C GLN A 67 -7.02 -2.32 -13.70
N ARG A 68 -5.78 -2.42 -13.22
CA ARG A 68 -5.33 -1.72 -12.02
C ARG A 68 -4.72 -0.38 -12.42
N VAL A 69 -5.03 0.67 -11.65
CA VAL A 69 -4.40 1.98 -11.79
C VAL A 69 -3.40 2.18 -10.66
N GLN A 70 -2.29 2.85 -10.97
CA GLN A 70 -1.25 3.19 -10.00
C GLN A 70 -1.22 4.71 -9.80
N VAL A 71 -1.08 5.14 -8.54
CA VAL A 71 -0.94 6.56 -8.22
C VAL A 71 0.48 7.02 -8.57
N ILE A 72 0.57 8.12 -9.32
CA ILE A 72 1.82 8.79 -9.67
C ILE A 72 1.81 10.17 -9.03
N LYS A 73 2.87 10.52 -8.32
CA LYS A 73 3.01 11.80 -7.63
C LYS A 73 4.41 12.36 -7.77
N ASP A 74 4.53 13.68 -7.78
CA ASP A 74 5.81 14.36 -7.64
C ASP A 74 6.16 14.42 -6.13
N THR A 75 7.35 13.94 -5.74
CA THR A 75 7.79 13.91 -4.33
C THR A 75 9.12 14.64 -4.16
N ASP A 76 9.40 15.15 -2.96
CA ASP A 76 10.65 15.87 -2.70
C ASP A 76 11.88 14.96 -2.84
N ALA A 77 11.79 13.73 -2.32
CA ALA A 77 12.87 12.75 -2.41
C ALA A 77 12.95 12.07 -3.79
N GLY A 78 11.81 11.76 -4.40
CA GLY A 78 11.72 10.99 -5.63
C GLY A 78 11.57 11.83 -6.90
N GLY A 79 11.45 13.15 -6.79
CA GLY A 79 11.24 14.09 -7.90
C GLY A 79 9.92 13.87 -8.65
N LYS A 80 9.87 14.29 -9.91
CA LYS A 80 8.68 14.15 -10.76
C LYS A 80 8.36 12.69 -11.11
N GLY A 81 7.09 12.30 -11.11
CA GLY A 81 6.67 10.99 -11.60
C GLY A 81 7.06 9.80 -10.70
N THR A 82 7.08 9.98 -9.38
CA THR A 82 7.32 8.88 -8.43
C THR A 82 6.08 8.00 -8.32
N LEU A 83 6.21 6.68 -8.54
CA LEU A 83 5.14 5.73 -8.22
C LEU A 83 4.95 5.63 -6.72
N GLN A 84 3.71 5.76 -6.28
CA GLN A 84 3.35 5.52 -4.89
C GLN A 84 2.96 4.06 -4.75
N PHE A 85 3.70 3.29 -3.94
CA PHE A 85 3.37 1.91 -3.63
C PHE A 85 2.62 1.86 -2.30
N GLY A 86 1.37 1.40 -2.30
CA GLY A 86 0.56 1.27 -1.09
C GLY A 86 -0.75 2.03 -1.17
N THR A 87 -1.20 2.52 -0.01
CA THR A 87 -2.42 3.29 0.18
C THR A 87 -2.07 4.77 0.34
N GLU A 88 -2.66 5.62 -0.48
CA GLU A 88 -2.49 7.08 -0.43
C GLU A 88 -3.76 7.76 0.07
N VAL A 89 -3.62 8.59 1.11
CA VAL A 89 -4.71 9.44 1.60
C VAL A 89 -4.73 10.75 0.81
N VAL A 90 -5.79 10.95 0.02
CA VAL A 90 -6.05 12.22 -0.67
C VAL A 90 -7.27 12.86 -0.04
N SER A 91 -7.14 14.10 0.42
CA SER A 91 -8.24 14.88 0.99
C SER A 91 -8.45 16.18 0.22
N ALA A 92 -9.69 16.68 0.23
CA ALA A 92 -9.94 18.06 -0.16
C ALA A 92 -9.24 19.00 0.84
N ASN A 93 -8.91 20.20 0.38
CA ASN A 93 -8.19 21.18 1.19
C ASN A 93 -9.00 21.65 2.42
N ASP A 94 -10.33 21.52 2.37
CA ASP A 94 -11.24 21.82 3.46
C ASP A 94 -11.60 20.60 4.33
N GLY A 95 -11.01 19.42 4.06
CA GLY A 95 -11.27 18.19 4.79
C GLY A 95 -12.66 17.58 4.58
N SER A 96 -13.49 18.15 3.69
CA SER A 96 -14.88 17.72 3.48
C SER A 96 -15.01 16.32 2.87
N ILE A 97 -13.98 15.89 2.14
CA ILE A 97 -13.89 14.56 1.53
C ILE A 97 -12.46 14.04 1.65
N ALA A 98 -12.35 12.75 1.98
CA ALA A 98 -11.11 12.00 1.94
C ALA A 98 -11.32 10.71 1.13
N ALA A 99 -10.33 10.36 0.32
CA ALA A 99 -10.28 9.16 -0.48
C ALA A 99 -8.98 8.42 -0.21
N LEU A 100 -9.10 7.10 -0.12
CA LEU A 100 -7.98 6.17 -0.05
C LEU A 100 -7.74 5.62 -1.43
N LEU A 101 -6.61 5.97 -2.04
CA LEU A 101 -6.24 5.53 -3.39
C LEU A 101 -5.14 4.48 -3.31
N GLY A 102 -5.17 3.50 -4.22
CA GLY A 102 -4.14 2.47 -4.32
C GLY A 102 -4.55 1.14 -3.68
N ALA A 103 -3.61 0.46 -3.05
CA ALA A 103 -3.88 -0.83 -2.41
C ALA A 103 -4.82 -0.65 -1.21
N SER A 104 -5.72 -1.61 -0.99
CA SER A 104 -6.49 -1.65 0.26
C SER A 104 -5.51 -1.71 1.43
N PRO A 105 -5.62 -0.83 2.44
CA PRO A 105 -4.75 -0.88 3.60
C PRO A 105 -4.96 -2.22 4.31
N GLY A 106 -3.86 -2.93 4.54
CA GLY A 106 -3.87 -4.14 5.36
C GLY A 106 -3.96 -3.79 6.84
N ALA A 107 -4.13 -4.79 7.69
CA ALA A 107 -4.18 -4.59 9.16
C ALA A 107 -2.95 -3.82 9.69
N SER A 108 -1.78 -4.00 9.05
CA SER A 108 -0.53 -3.33 9.43
C SER A 108 -0.47 -1.84 9.08
N THR A 109 -1.30 -1.34 8.16
CA THR A 109 -1.27 0.05 7.71
C THR A 109 -2.56 0.82 7.98
N ALA A 110 -3.68 0.12 8.19
CA ALA A 110 -4.99 0.73 8.38
C ALA A 110 -5.03 1.74 9.54
N VAL A 111 -4.41 1.43 10.67
CA VAL A 111 -4.38 2.33 11.83
C VAL A 111 -3.64 3.62 11.50
N HIS A 112 -2.46 3.52 10.88
CA HIS A 112 -1.66 4.69 10.49
C HIS A 112 -2.41 5.58 9.50
N VAL A 113 -3.01 4.96 8.48
CA VAL A 113 -3.82 5.64 7.46
C VAL A 113 -5.02 6.36 8.08
N MET A 114 -5.72 5.73 9.04
CA MET A 114 -6.85 6.38 9.70
C MET A 114 -6.44 7.54 10.59
N LEU A 115 -5.29 7.44 11.27
CA LEU A 115 -4.74 8.57 12.04
C LEU A 115 -4.41 9.75 11.11
N GLU A 116 -3.80 9.49 9.96
CA GLU A 116 -3.52 10.52 8.95
C GLU A 116 -4.81 11.19 8.44
N VAL A 117 -5.89 10.42 8.23
CA VAL A 117 -7.21 10.98 7.85
C VAL A 117 -7.75 11.90 8.95
N LEU A 118 -7.66 11.49 10.21
CA LEU A 118 -8.12 12.31 11.34
C LEU A 118 -7.34 13.63 11.44
N GLU A 119 -6.02 13.57 11.31
CA GLU A 119 -5.14 14.74 11.34
C GLU A 119 -5.43 15.72 10.19
N LYS A 120 -5.60 15.20 8.96
CA LYS A 120 -5.83 16.05 7.78
C LYS A 120 -7.24 16.62 7.70
N CYS A 121 -8.25 15.82 8.06
CA CYS A 121 -9.66 16.20 7.83
C CYS A 121 -10.29 16.89 9.04
N PHE A 122 -9.72 16.71 10.24
CA PHE A 122 -10.24 17.29 11.48
C PHE A 122 -9.15 17.96 12.33
N PRO A 123 -8.33 18.87 11.74
CA PRO A 123 -7.21 19.48 12.44
C PRO A 123 -7.62 20.25 13.70
N GLU A 124 -8.84 20.82 13.73
CA GLU A 124 -9.34 21.54 14.91
C GLU A 124 -9.73 20.61 16.08
N ARG A 125 -9.99 19.33 15.81
CA ARG A 125 -10.43 18.34 16.81
C ARG A 125 -9.28 17.45 17.28
N ILE A 126 -8.19 17.37 16.53
CA ILE A 126 -7.09 16.46 16.85
C ILE A 126 -6.49 16.73 18.23
N LEU A 127 -6.42 18.00 18.66
CA LEU A 127 -5.94 18.39 19.98
C LEU A 127 -6.84 17.86 21.12
N GLU A 128 -8.14 17.81 20.90
CA GLU A 128 -9.10 17.24 21.85
C GLU A 128 -8.99 15.71 21.92
N TRP A 129 -8.69 15.06 20.78
CA TRP A 129 -8.64 13.61 20.66
C TRP A 129 -7.29 13.00 21.00
N GLU A 130 -6.21 13.77 20.93
CA GLU A 130 -4.84 13.32 21.18
C GLU A 130 -4.69 12.52 22.49
N PRO A 131 -5.27 12.92 23.64
CA PRO A 131 -5.20 12.13 24.86
C PRO A 131 -5.79 10.72 24.69
N LYS A 132 -6.94 10.61 24.01
CA LYS A 132 -7.59 9.31 23.78
C LYS A 132 -6.84 8.46 22.76
N ILE A 133 -6.27 9.10 21.73
CA ILE A 133 -5.42 8.42 20.75
C ILE A 133 -4.19 7.86 21.44
N LYS A 134 -3.52 8.62 22.31
CA LYS A 134 -2.34 8.16 23.07
C LYS A 134 -2.67 7.07 24.09
N GLU A 135 -3.89 7.04 24.63
CA GLU A 135 -4.35 5.92 25.45
C GLU A 135 -4.40 4.61 24.65
N MET A 136 -4.89 4.66 23.40
CA MET A 136 -5.01 3.49 22.52
C MET A 136 -3.70 3.13 21.81
N VAL A 137 -2.92 4.14 21.42
CA VAL A 137 -1.67 4.04 20.66
C VAL A 137 -0.62 4.89 21.37
N PRO A 138 0.06 4.35 22.41
CA PRO A 138 0.97 5.16 23.24
C PRO A 138 2.18 5.74 22.51
N SER A 139 2.54 5.17 21.35
CA SER A 139 3.61 5.69 20.48
C SER A 139 3.15 6.80 19.54
N TYR A 140 1.90 7.24 19.60
CA TYR A 140 1.38 8.26 18.70
C TYR A 140 2.18 9.57 18.80
N GLY A 141 2.64 10.07 17.65
CA GLY A 141 3.50 11.27 17.54
C GLY A 141 4.98 11.04 17.90
N VAL A 142 5.42 9.80 18.14
CA VAL A 142 6.79 9.48 18.55
C VAL A 142 7.43 8.48 17.60
N SER A 143 8.65 8.81 17.10
CA SER A 143 9.46 7.88 16.32
C SER A 143 10.00 6.77 17.21
N LEU A 144 9.51 5.54 17.05
CA LEU A 144 10.01 4.39 17.82
C LEU A 144 11.47 4.03 17.47
N THR A 145 11.91 4.34 16.25
CA THR A 145 13.32 4.18 15.83
C THR A 145 14.26 5.04 16.65
N GLU A 146 13.83 6.25 17.02
CA GLU A 146 14.59 7.18 17.87
C GLU A 146 14.36 6.94 19.37
N ASN A 147 13.38 6.10 19.72
CA ASN A 147 12.98 5.81 21.11
C ASN A 147 13.01 4.31 21.40
N PRO A 148 14.20 3.67 21.41
CA PRO A 148 14.34 2.22 21.53
C PRO A 148 13.80 1.67 22.87
N ARG A 149 13.86 2.48 23.94
CA ARG A 149 13.26 2.11 25.23
C ARG A 149 11.74 1.98 25.14
N LEU A 150 11.07 2.98 24.55
CA LEU A 150 9.62 2.94 24.36
C LEU A 150 9.21 1.77 23.46
N PHE A 151 9.99 1.50 22.41
CA PHE A 151 9.77 0.33 21.56
C PHE A 151 9.81 -0.97 22.36
N GLN A 152 10.82 -1.17 23.22
CA GLN A 152 10.93 -2.39 24.05
C GLN A 152 9.77 -2.52 25.04
N GLU A 153 9.38 -1.43 25.69
CA GLU A 153 8.26 -1.41 26.63
C GLU A 153 6.94 -1.80 25.94
N LEU A 154 6.65 -1.22 24.77
CA LEU A 154 5.47 -1.53 23.97
C LEU A 154 5.51 -2.95 23.40
N HIS A 155 6.65 -3.38 22.88
CA HIS A 155 6.79 -4.73 22.34
C HIS A 155 6.56 -5.80 23.41
N ALA A 156 7.15 -5.62 24.60
CA ALA A 156 6.92 -6.52 25.74
C ALA A 156 5.47 -6.50 26.22
N SER A 157 4.85 -5.32 26.30
CA SER A 157 3.44 -5.18 26.71
C SER A 157 2.47 -5.84 25.73
N THR A 158 2.65 -5.59 24.44
CA THR A 158 1.85 -6.18 23.36
C THR A 158 2.04 -7.70 23.33
N GLY A 159 3.29 -8.18 23.44
CA GLY A 159 3.58 -9.62 23.49
C GLY A 159 2.92 -10.32 24.68
N ARG A 160 2.88 -9.69 25.86
CA ARG A 160 2.13 -10.22 27.01
C ARG A 160 0.63 -10.22 26.78
N THR A 161 0.08 -9.10 26.27
CA THR A 161 -1.36 -8.93 26.04
C THR A 161 -1.90 -9.92 25.01
N LEU A 162 -1.10 -10.22 23.98
CA LEU A 162 -1.44 -11.18 22.92
C LEU A 162 -1.03 -12.62 23.24
N GLY A 163 -0.43 -12.89 24.41
CA GLY A 163 0.04 -14.23 24.79
C GLY A 163 1.24 -14.74 23.97
N LEU A 164 1.94 -13.88 23.23
CA LEU A 164 3.05 -14.26 22.34
C LEU A 164 4.37 -14.51 23.08
N ASN A 165 4.44 -14.10 24.35
CA ASN A 165 5.62 -14.28 25.19
C ASN A 165 5.65 -15.64 25.92
N GLU A 166 4.55 -16.38 25.87
CA GLU A 166 4.48 -17.74 26.40
C GLU A 166 4.88 -18.70 25.29
N LYS A 167 6.07 -19.30 25.41
CA LYS A 167 6.37 -20.50 24.64
C LYS A 167 5.46 -21.59 25.17
N GLU A 168 4.37 -21.89 24.46
CA GLU A 168 3.77 -23.21 24.60
C GLU A 168 4.88 -24.23 24.34
N ALA A 169 5.18 -25.03 25.36
CA ALA A 169 6.02 -26.20 25.18
C ALA A 169 5.29 -27.09 24.17
N VAL A 170 5.77 -27.11 22.93
CA VAL A 170 5.35 -28.11 21.95
C VAL A 170 5.67 -29.46 22.59
N HIS A 171 4.65 -30.14 23.11
CA HIS A 171 4.80 -31.50 23.59
C HIS A 171 5.21 -32.36 22.39
N ASN A 172 6.43 -32.88 22.44
CA ASN A 172 6.97 -33.87 21.53
C ASN A 172 6.09 -35.12 21.46
#